data_AF-A0A2V6P107-F1
#
_entry.id   AF-A0A2V6P107-F1
#
_cell.length_a   1.000
_cell.length_b   1.000
_cell.length_c   1.000
_cell.angle_alpha   90.00
_cell.angle_beta   90.00
_cell.angle_gamma   90.00
#
_symmetry.space_group_name_H-M   'P 1'
#
loop_
_entity.id
_entity.type
_entity.pdbx_description
1 polymer ?
#
loop_
_entity_poly.entity_id
_entity_poly.type
_entity_poly.pdbx_seq_one_letter_code
_entity_poly.pdbx_strand_id
1 'polypeptide(L)'
;MRSFSQAQALIAESVLLDSRLALFHERENWLAVADLHFGYELSQRVAGRLVPFWGMESIEARLCQLLRDYRPATLILLGDLVHDKTGANEFFSLVTRLREQCDVILIAGNHDAQIKRTDLRDSFATDRFEFHHGDCEREQNGCIQIIGHFHPAAT
;
A
#
# COMPACT_ATOMS: atom_id res chain seq x y z
N MET A 1 20.27 0.01 -21.03
CA MET A 1 19.88 -1.41 -20.90
C MET A 1 18.48 -1.42 -20.30
N ARG A 2 17.43 -1.70 -21.07
CA ARG A 2 16.07 -1.79 -20.51
C ARG A 2 16.03 -3.07 -19.68
N SER A 3 16.04 -2.90 -18.36
CA SER A 3 16.04 -4.00 -17.39
C SER A 3 14.79 -4.87 -17.59
N PHE A 4 14.95 -6.17 -17.39
CA PHE A 4 13.99 -7.22 -17.66
C PHE A 4 12.53 -6.82 -17.36
N SER A 5 11.72 -6.89 -18.40
CA SER A 5 10.26 -6.87 -18.44
C SER A 5 9.61 -7.13 -17.08
N GLN A 6 9.12 -6.09 -16.43
CA GLN A 6 8.18 -6.24 -15.32
C GLN A 6 6.92 -6.93 -15.86
N ALA A 7 6.51 -8.02 -15.21
CA ALA A 7 5.27 -8.68 -15.56
C ALA A 7 4.11 -7.77 -15.13
N GLN A 8 3.47 -7.16 -16.13
CA GLN A 8 2.34 -6.26 -15.98
C GLN A 8 1.14 -6.85 -16.72
N ALA A 9 -0.05 -6.66 -16.17
CA ALA A 9 -1.30 -7.04 -16.81
C ALA A 9 -2.26 -5.83 -16.83
N LEU A 10 -2.83 -5.52 -17.99
CA LEU A 10 -3.93 -4.56 -18.09
C LEU A 10 -5.22 -5.27 -17.62
N ILE A 11 -5.78 -4.84 -16.50
CA ILE A 11 -6.94 -5.50 -15.87
C ILE A 11 -8.25 -4.71 -16.04
N ALA A 12 -8.16 -3.42 -16.36
CA ALA A 12 -9.28 -2.54 -16.68
C ALA A 12 -8.78 -1.36 -17.54
N GLU A 13 -9.67 -0.45 -17.95
CA GLU A 13 -9.28 0.75 -18.70
C GLU A 13 -8.21 1.53 -17.93
N SER A 14 -7.00 1.62 -18.51
CA SER A 14 -5.84 2.33 -17.92
C SER A 14 -5.35 1.79 -16.56
N VAL A 15 -5.78 0.60 -16.12
CA VAL A 15 -5.34 -0.02 -14.85
C VAL A 15 -4.36 -1.16 -15.13
N LEU A 16 -3.12 -0.96 -14.71
CA LEU A 16 -2.06 -1.95 -14.75
C LEU A 16 -1.90 -2.62 -13.38
N LEU A 17 -1.94 -3.94 -13.36
CA LEU A 17 -1.49 -4.77 -12.24
C LEU A 17 -0.03 -5.14 -12.46
N ASP A 18 0.83 -4.77 -11.51
CA ASP A 18 2.25 -5.11 -11.51
C ASP A 18 2.51 -6.33 -10.60
N SER A 19 3.37 -7.23 -11.06
CA SER A 19 3.84 -8.41 -10.31
C SER A 19 4.41 -8.12 -8.91
N ARG A 20 4.78 -6.87 -8.63
CA ARG A 20 5.18 -6.37 -7.30
C ARG A 20 3.99 -6.10 -6.37
N LEU A 21 2.79 -6.60 -6.69
CA LEU A 21 1.58 -6.44 -5.88
C LEU A 21 1.13 -4.98 -5.80
N ALA A 22 1.10 -4.30 -6.94
CA ALA A 22 0.67 -2.90 -7.03
C ALA A 22 -0.28 -2.68 -8.20
N LEU A 23 -1.22 -1.74 -8.02
CA LEU A 23 -2.06 -1.23 -9.09
C LEU A 23 -1.59 0.16 -9.49
N PHE A 24 -1.41 0.39 -10.78
CA PHE A 24 -1.10 1.71 -11.32
C PHE A 24 -2.19 2.11 -12.32
N HIS A 25 -2.72 3.33 -12.18
CA HIS A 25 -3.69 3.87 -13.12
C HIS A 25 -3.09 4.99 -13.95
N GLU A 26 -2.94 4.77 -15.25
CA GLU A 26 -2.15 5.64 -16.12
C GLU A 26 -2.75 7.05 -16.29
N ARG A 27 -4.08 7.17 -16.35
CA ARG A 27 -4.75 8.46 -16.63
C ARG A 27 -4.90 9.36 -15.40
N GLU A 28 -5.43 8.81 -14.30
CA GLU A 28 -5.50 9.48 -12.99
C GLU A 28 -4.15 9.53 -12.25
N ASN A 29 -3.12 8.84 -12.76
CA ASN A 29 -1.73 8.85 -12.29
C ASN A 29 -1.54 8.52 -10.80
N TRP A 30 -2.27 7.53 -10.32
CA TRP A 30 -2.10 6.99 -8.96
C TRP A 30 -1.46 5.59 -8.98
N LEU A 31 -0.74 5.27 -7.91
CA LEU A 31 -0.20 3.95 -7.59
C LEU A 31 -0.78 3.51 -6.25
N ALA A 32 -1.35 2.31 -6.17
CA ALA A 32 -1.96 1.77 -4.95
C ALA A 32 -1.27 0.46 -4.53
N VAL A 33 -1.00 0.34 -3.23
CA VAL A 33 -0.44 -0.88 -2.59
C VAL A 33 -1.17 -1.09 -1.26
N ALA A 34 -1.62 -2.32 -1.01
CA ALA A 34 -2.38 -2.68 0.19
C ALA A 34 -1.56 -3.55 1.15
N ASP A 35 -2.00 -3.62 2.41
CA ASP A 35 -1.61 -4.66 3.38
C ASP A 35 -0.09 -4.77 3.60
N LEU A 36 0.57 -3.63 3.82
CA LEU A 36 2.04 -3.62 3.97
C LEU A 36 2.50 -4.39 5.21
N HIS A 37 1.72 -4.35 6.30
CA HIS A 37 2.08 -4.90 7.61
C HIS A 37 3.51 -4.54 8.04
N PHE A 38 3.88 -3.27 7.87
CA PHE A 38 5.22 -2.79 8.15
C PHE A 38 5.58 -3.05 9.63
N GLY A 39 6.80 -3.55 9.87
CA GLY A 39 7.27 -3.92 11.20
C GLY A 39 6.80 -5.27 11.74
N TYR A 40 6.26 -6.15 10.88
CA TYR A 40 5.97 -7.54 11.25
C TYR A 40 7.15 -8.21 11.98
N GLU A 41 8.36 -8.11 11.43
CA GLU A 41 9.55 -8.71 12.03
C GLU A 41 9.93 -8.10 13.39
N LEU A 42 9.64 -6.82 13.62
CA LEU A 42 9.86 -6.15 14.90
C LEU A 42 8.93 -6.76 15.95
N SER A 43 7.65 -6.92 15.60
CA SER A 43 6.65 -7.56 16.47
C SER A 43 7.03 -8.99 16.81
N GLN A 44 7.44 -9.79 15.82
CA GLN A 44 7.89 -11.17 16.05
C GLN A 44 9.10 -11.23 16.99
N ARG A 45 10.05 -10.29 16.86
CA ARG A 45 11.22 -10.20 17.73
C ARG A 45 10.86 -9.85 19.17
N VAL A 46 9.94 -8.91 19.37
CA VAL A 46 9.41 -8.59 20.72
C VAL A 46 8.72 -9.80 21.33
N ALA A 47 8.05 -10.62 20.53
CA ALA A 47 7.47 -11.89 20.94
C ALA A 47 8.48 -13.03 21.15
N GLY A 48 9.79 -12.78 21.06
CA GLY A 48 10.85 -13.78 21.28
C GLY A 48 11.03 -14.78 20.13
N ARG A 49 10.48 -14.49 18.95
CA ARG A 49 10.60 -15.36 17.77
C ARG A 49 11.83 -14.98 16.95
N LEU A 50 12.45 -16.00 16.35
CA LEU A 50 13.55 -15.84 15.41
C LEU A 50 13.00 -15.80 13.99
N VAL A 51 12.75 -14.59 13.49
CA VAL A 51 12.36 -14.36 12.09
C VAL A 51 13.42 -13.54 11.36
N PRO A 52 13.52 -13.67 10.03
CA PRO A 52 14.42 -12.83 9.26
C PRO A 52 14.07 -11.33 9.37
N PHE A 53 15.08 -10.48 9.35
CA PHE A 53 14.96 -9.04 9.64
C PHE A 53 15.06 -8.15 8.38
N TRP A 54 14.54 -8.65 7.25
CA TRP A 54 14.64 -7.99 5.94
C TRP A 54 13.28 -7.59 5.35
N GLY A 55 12.17 -7.80 6.07
CA GLY A 55 10.80 -7.59 5.56
C GLY A 55 10.52 -6.14 5.20
N MET A 56 10.74 -5.23 6.15
CA MET A 56 10.64 -3.78 6.00
C MET A 56 11.55 -3.25 4.89
N GLU A 57 12.81 -3.72 4.84
CA GLU A 57 13.75 -3.34 3.79
C GLU A 57 13.25 -3.77 2.41
N SER A 58 12.68 -4.98 2.30
CA SER A 58 12.12 -5.50 1.05
C SER A 58 10.87 -4.74 0.61
N ILE A 59 10.02 -4.31 1.55
CA ILE A 59 8.86 -3.45 1.27
C ILE A 59 9.35 -2.09 0.75
N GLU A 60 10.28 -1.44 1.44
CA GLU A 60 10.81 -0.14 1.03
C GLU A 60 11.49 -0.21 -0.35
N ALA A 61 12.35 -1.22 -0.58
CA ALA A 61 13.00 -1.42 -1.86
C ALA A 61 12.00 -1.59 -3.01
N ARG A 62 10.91 -2.33 -2.77
CA ARG A 62 9.84 -2.54 -3.74
C ARG A 62 9.07 -1.24 -4.05
N LEU A 63 8.69 -0.49 -3.01
CA LEU A 63 8.03 0.81 -3.17
C LEU A 63 8.92 1.80 -3.94
N CYS A 64 10.20 1.89 -3.61
CA CYS A 64 11.14 2.75 -4.33
C CYS A 64 11.31 2.34 -5.79
N GLN A 65 11.30 1.03 -6.11
CA GLN A 65 11.31 0.58 -7.50
C GLN A 65 10.03 1.03 -8.22
N LEU A 66 8.86 0.78 -7.63
CA LEU A 66 7.57 1.19 -8.20
C LEU A 66 7.50 2.71 -8.46
N LEU A 67 7.92 3.53 -7.49
CA LEU A 67 7.93 4.99 -7.64
C LEU A 67 8.89 5.47 -8.73
N ARG A 68 10.07 4.86 -8.87
CA ARG A 68 11.01 5.21 -9.95
C ARG A 68 10.48 4.89 -11.33
N ASP A 69 9.81 3.75 -11.46
CA ASP A 69 9.35 3.23 -12.75
C ASP A 69 8.07 3.93 -13.22
N TYR A 70 7.11 4.14 -12.31
CA TYR A 70 5.81 4.72 -12.65
C TYR A 70 5.74 6.23 -12.46
N ARG A 71 6.52 6.80 -11.53
CA ARG A 71 6.48 8.23 -11.16
C ARG A 71 5.06 8.75 -10.94
N PRO A 72 4.27 8.10 -10.07
CA PRO A 72 2.88 8.49 -9.84
C PRO A 72 2.82 9.89 -9.23
N ALA A 73 1.73 10.61 -9.51
CA ALA A 73 1.41 11.83 -8.79
C ALA A 73 1.00 11.51 -7.34
N THR A 74 0.27 10.41 -7.16
CA THR A 74 -0.29 9.98 -5.87
C THR A 74 0.04 8.51 -5.57
N LEU A 75 0.66 8.25 -4.42
CA LEU A 75 0.77 6.92 -3.83
C LEU A 75 -0.33 6.73 -2.78
N ILE A 76 -1.11 5.65 -2.92
CA ILE A 76 -2.18 5.26 -2.02
C ILE A 76 -1.72 4.00 -1.27
N LEU A 77 -1.53 4.12 0.05
CA LEU A 77 -1.27 2.98 0.91
C LEU A 77 -2.60 2.55 1.55
N LEU A 78 -3.07 1.35 1.17
CA LEU A 78 -4.44 0.90 1.32
C LEU A 78 -4.61 -0.07 2.50
N GLY A 79 -4.68 0.49 3.70
CA GLY A 79 -4.96 -0.25 4.94
C GLY A 79 -3.87 -1.22 5.37
N ASP A 80 -3.98 -1.65 6.63
CA ASP A 80 -3.02 -2.50 7.32
C ASP A 80 -1.58 -2.06 7.08
N LEU A 81 -1.36 -0.76 7.30
CA LEU A 81 -0.11 -0.07 7.00
C LEU A 81 1.04 -0.62 7.86
N VAL A 82 0.75 -0.85 9.14
CA VAL A 82 1.68 -1.47 10.10
C VAL A 82 1.13 -2.80 10.59
N HIS A 83 2.00 -3.70 11.02
CA HIS A 83 1.54 -4.94 11.66
C HIS A 83 0.95 -4.67 13.05
N ASP A 84 1.63 -3.84 13.83
CA ASP A 84 1.19 -3.28 15.11
C ASP A 84 1.98 -1.99 15.43
N LYS A 85 1.73 -1.40 16.60
CA LYS A 85 2.38 -0.15 17.03
C LYS A 85 3.92 -0.20 17.08
N THR A 86 4.53 -1.39 17.10
CA THR A 86 5.99 -1.56 17.21
C THR A 86 6.71 -1.04 15.97
N GLY A 87 6.10 -1.18 14.78
CA GLY A 87 6.68 -0.70 13.51
C GLY A 87 6.25 0.70 13.09
N ALA A 88 5.45 1.38 13.91
CA ALA A 88 4.82 2.66 13.53
C ALA A 88 5.86 3.76 13.28
N ASN A 89 6.90 3.86 14.09
CA ASN A 89 7.92 4.90 13.95
C ASN A 89 8.70 4.75 12.64
N GLU A 90 9.09 3.52 12.32
CA GLU A 90 9.81 3.15 11.11
C GLU A 90 8.93 3.38 9.87
N PHE A 91 7.66 2.99 9.94
CA PHE A 91 6.69 3.23 8.88
C PHE A 91 6.50 4.72 8.59
N PHE A 92 6.27 5.56 9.61
CA PHE A 92 6.10 7.00 9.38
C PHE A 92 7.38 7.72 8.95
N SER A 93 8.55 7.18 9.32
CA SER A 93 9.83 7.64 8.77
C SER A 93 9.92 7.33 7.27
N LEU A 94 9.47 6.15 6.83
CA LEU A 94 9.34 5.80 5.42
C LEU A 94 8.35 6.73 4.71
N VAL A 95 7.14 6.93 5.25
CA VAL A 95 6.13 7.83 4.66
C VAL A 95 6.67 9.23 4.45
N THR A 96 7.43 9.77 5.40
CA THR A 96 8.08 11.08 5.25
C THR A 96 8.98 11.14 4.02
N ARG A 97 9.81 10.11 3.79
CA ARG A 97 10.66 10.01 2.59
C ARG A 97 9.87 9.81 1.30
N LEU A 98 8.76 9.09 1.34
CA LEU A 98 7.88 8.89 0.18
C LEU A 98 7.19 10.19 -0.24
N ARG A 99 6.81 11.03 0.74
CA ARG A 99 6.20 12.35 0.52
C ARG A 99 7.13 13.37 -0.14
N GLU A 100 8.45 13.14 -0.12
CA GLU A 100 9.41 13.96 -0.86
C GLU A 100 9.36 13.68 -2.38
N GLN A 101 8.72 12.59 -2.81
CA GLN A 101 8.69 12.15 -4.21
C GLN A 101 7.31 12.31 -4.87
N CYS A 102 6.23 12.16 -4.11
CA CYS A 102 4.84 12.23 -4.59
C CYS A 102 3.87 12.48 -3.44
N ASP A 103 2.61 12.77 -3.75
CA ASP A 103 1.57 12.84 -2.72
C ASP A 103 1.30 11.45 -2.14
N VAL A 104 1.21 11.34 -0.81
CA VAL A 104 0.97 10.05 -0.14
C VAL A 104 -0.33 10.10 0.65
N ILE A 105 -1.28 9.26 0.24
CA ILE A 105 -2.56 9.03 0.90
C ILE A 105 -2.45 7.76 1.73
N LEU A 106 -2.82 7.88 3.01
CA LEU A 106 -2.85 6.77 3.94
C LEU A 106 -4.29 6.42 4.27
N ILE A 107 -4.69 5.20 3.96
CA ILE A 107 -5.99 4.66 4.33
C ILE A 107 -5.76 3.70 5.50
N ALA A 108 -6.55 3.85 6.56
CA ALA A 108 -6.45 2.98 7.73
C ALA A 108 -7.10 1.62 7.44
N GLY A 109 -6.46 0.55 7.93
CA GLY A 109 -7.07 -0.77 8.09
C GLY A 109 -7.27 -1.12 9.56
N ASN A 110 -7.73 -2.34 9.83
CA ASN A 110 -8.04 -2.77 11.19
C ASN A 110 -6.80 -2.89 12.08
N HIS A 111 -5.61 -3.18 11.52
CA HIS A 111 -4.36 -3.17 12.27
C HIS A 111 -3.90 -1.77 12.69
N ASP A 112 -4.36 -0.73 11.99
CA ASP A 112 -3.94 0.64 12.21
C ASP A 112 -4.73 1.36 13.32
N ALA A 113 -5.77 0.73 13.88
CA ALA A 113 -6.69 1.33 14.86
C ALA A 113 -6.00 1.89 16.12
N GLN A 114 -4.81 1.38 16.47
CA GLN A 114 -4.04 1.87 17.62
C GLN A 114 -3.14 3.07 17.29
N ILE A 115 -3.01 3.44 16.01
CA ILE A 115 -2.21 4.56 15.57
C ILE A 115 -3.00 5.87 15.76
N LYS A 116 -2.46 6.78 16.59
CA LYS A 116 -3.04 8.10 16.81
C LYS A 116 -2.46 9.12 15.84
N ARG A 117 -3.07 9.25 14.66
CA ARG A 117 -2.67 10.17 13.59
C ARG A 117 -3.89 10.82 12.97
N THR A 118 -3.76 12.08 12.57
CA THR A 118 -4.86 12.85 11.94
C THR A 118 -4.86 12.77 10.42
N ASP A 119 -3.80 12.23 9.81
CA ASP A 119 -3.65 12.12 8.36
C ASP A 119 -4.00 10.73 7.80
N LEU A 120 -4.43 9.80 8.67
CA LEU A 120 -5.09 8.57 8.27
C LEU A 120 -6.54 8.87 7.87
N ARG A 121 -6.99 8.23 6.79
CA ARG A 121 -8.35 8.36 6.27
C ARG A 121 -9.05 7.00 6.29
N ASP A 122 -10.36 6.99 6.46
CA ASP A 122 -11.15 5.75 6.33
C ASP A 122 -11.33 5.33 4.86
N SER A 123 -11.27 6.31 3.95
CA SER A 123 -11.39 6.11 2.51
C SER A 123 -10.85 7.29 1.73
N PHE A 124 -10.61 7.06 0.44
CA PHE A 124 -10.29 8.10 -0.54
C PHE A 124 -11.01 7.80 -1.85
N ALA A 125 -11.51 8.81 -2.54
CA ALA A 125 -12.22 8.63 -3.80
C ALA A 125 -11.67 9.55 -4.89
N THR A 126 -11.69 9.04 -6.12
CA THR A 126 -11.52 9.80 -7.36
C THR A 126 -12.84 9.80 -8.12
N ASP A 127 -12.85 10.30 -9.37
CA ASP A 127 -14.06 10.32 -10.20
C ASP A 127 -14.62 8.91 -10.48
N ARG A 128 -13.77 7.88 -10.50
CA ARG A 128 -14.15 6.51 -10.90
C ARG A 128 -13.85 5.45 -9.85
N PHE A 129 -13.00 5.74 -8.88
CA PHE A 129 -12.51 4.77 -7.91
C PHE A 129 -12.78 5.20 -6.48
N GLU A 130 -13.12 4.24 -5.63
CA GLU A 130 -13.10 4.41 -4.17
C GLU A 130 -12.10 3.42 -3.58
N PHE A 131 -11.27 3.93 -2.69
CA PHE A 131 -10.24 3.19 -1.98
C PHE A 131 -10.64 3.11 -0.52
N HIS A 132 -10.74 1.89 0.01
CA HIS A 132 -10.91 1.61 1.42
C HIS A 132 -10.29 0.25 1.74
N HIS A 133 -9.97 -0.04 3.01
CA HIS A 133 -9.28 -1.28 3.34
C HIS A 133 -10.12 -2.53 3.05
N GLY A 134 -11.41 -2.52 3.39
CA GLY A 134 -12.34 -3.63 3.10
C GLY A 134 -12.77 -4.44 4.32
N ASP A 135 -12.43 -3.98 5.51
CA ASP A 135 -12.80 -4.52 6.82
C ASP A 135 -14.22 -4.13 7.28
N CYS A 136 -14.90 -3.25 6.54
CA CYS A 136 -16.27 -2.82 6.77
C CYS A 136 -17.08 -2.82 5.47
N GLU A 137 -18.37 -3.14 5.55
CA GLU A 137 -19.31 -2.98 4.43
C GLU A 137 -19.48 -1.50 4.07
N ARG A 138 -19.57 -1.22 2.77
CA ARG A 138 -19.83 0.12 2.23
C ARG A 138 -20.96 0.09 1.23
N GLU A 139 -21.73 1.17 1.19
CA GLU A 139 -22.79 1.35 0.20
C GLU A 139 -22.19 1.52 -1.20
N GLN A 140 -22.83 0.90 -2.20
CA GLN A 140 -22.42 1.08 -3.59
C GLN A 140 -22.72 2.51 -4.03
N ASN A 141 -21.68 3.24 -4.39
CA ASN A 141 -21.76 4.63 -4.85
C ASN A 141 -21.50 4.79 -6.36
N GLY A 142 -21.48 3.67 -7.11
CA GLY A 142 -21.21 3.65 -8.55
C GLY A 142 -19.73 3.73 -8.94
N CYS A 143 -18.81 3.87 -7.97
CA CYS A 143 -17.37 3.78 -8.22
C CYS A 143 -16.86 2.34 -8.19
N ILE A 144 -15.75 2.09 -8.88
CA ILE A 144 -14.98 0.84 -8.77
C ILE A 144 -14.28 0.84 -7.42
N GLN A 145 -14.53 -0.18 -6.61
CA GLN A 145 -13.92 -0.32 -5.29
C GLN A 145 -12.55 -0.98 -5.41
N ILE A 146 -11.53 -0.36 -4.82
CA ILE A 146 -10.18 -0.91 -4.66
C ILE A 146 -9.99 -1.21 -3.17
N ILE A 147 -9.85 -2.50 -2.85
CA ILE A 147 -9.77 -3.01 -1.48
C ILE A 147 -8.56 -3.94 -1.27
N GLY A 148 -8.11 -4.03 -0.02
CA GLY A 148 -7.11 -4.98 0.46
C GLY A 148 -7.77 -6.07 1.31
N HIS A 149 -7.29 -6.24 2.55
CA HIS A 149 -7.88 -7.03 3.64
C HIS A 149 -7.93 -8.55 3.45
N PHE A 150 -8.43 -9.03 2.32
CA PHE A 150 -8.66 -10.46 2.07
C PHE A 150 -7.40 -11.25 1.68
N HIS A 151 -6.29 -10.56 1.40
CA HIS A 151 -5.00 -11.13 0.98
C HIS A 151 -5.16 -12.23 -0.09
N PRO A 152 -5.77 -11.91 -1.26
CA PRO A 152 -6.09 -12.93 -2.26
C PRO A 152 -4.83 -13.59 -2.81
N ALA A 153 -4.89 -14.91 -2.96
CA ALA A 153 -3.82 -15.73 -3.55
C ALA A 153 -4.40 -16.79 -4.49
N ALA A 154 -3.64 -17.13 -5.53
CA ALA A 154 -3.98 -18.17 -6.50
C ALA A 154 -2.74 -19.00 -6.84
N THR A 155 -2.93 -20.27 -7.19
CA THR A 155 -1.88 -21.26 -7.52
C THR A 155 -2.02 -21.76 -8.94
#